data_AF-A0A7J9XZH5-F1
#
_entry.id   AF-A0A7J9XZH5-F1
#
_cell.length_a   1.000
_cell.length_b   1.000
_cell.length_c   1.000
_cell.angle_alpha   90.00
_cell.angle_beta   90.00
_cell.angle_gamma   90.00
#
_symmetry.space_group_name_H-M   'P 1'
#
loop_
_entity.id
_entity.type
_entity.pdbx_description
1 polymer ?
#
loop_
_entity_poly.entity_id
_entity_poly.type
_entity_poly.pdbx_seq_one_letter_code
_entity_poly.pdbx_strand_id
1 'polypeptide(L)'
;RAALAEAAERHLPEWPDKLTPHVLRHFCASQLYLGGMDLIAIQQALGHVWVATTMHYIHVHRTHVEDAWIAGQQRAAQRLEGLLS
;
A
#
# COMPACT_ATOMS: atom_id res chain seq x y z
N ARG A 1 -6.26 23.69 5.12
CA ARG A 1 -7.46 23.38 4.29
C ARG A 1 -7.72 24.49 3.26
N ALA A 2 -7.66 25.77 3.65
CA ALA A 2 -7.85 26.91 2.73
C ALA A 2 -6.85 26.97 1.56
N ALA A 3 -5.56 26.72 1.79
CA ALA A 3 -4.55 26.80 0.74
C ALA A 3 -4.76 25.84 -0.44
N LEU A 4 -5.34 24.65 -0.19
CA LEU A 4 -5.64 23.70 -1.27
C LEU A 4 -6.84 24.18 -2.11
N ALA A 5 -7.88 24.70 -1.46
CA ALA A 5 -9.04 25.24 -2.14
C ALA A 5 -8.66 26.46 -2.99
N GLU A 6 -7.85 27.37 -2.43
CA GLU A 6 -7.33 28.54 -3.15
C GLU A 6 -6.48 28.17 -4.36
N ALA A 7 -5.61 27.14 -4.22
CA ALA A 7 -4.83 26.62 -5.33
C ALA A 7 -5.71 25.93 -6.40
N ALA A 8 -6.75 25.21 -5.98
CA ALA A 8 -7.70 24.57 -6.88
C ALA A 8 -8.49 25.61 -7.68
N GLU A 9 -9.00 26.67 -7.05
CA GLU A 9 -9.68 27.77 -7.75
C GLU A 9 -8.77 28.46 -8.77
N ARG A 10 -7.49 28.64 -8.45
CA ARG A 10 -6.53 29.34 -9.32
C ARG A 10 -6.11 28.53 -10.53
N HIS A 11 -5.98 27.21 -10.41
CA HIS A 11 -5.39 26.36 -11.45
C HIS A 11 -6.36 25.35 -12.07
N LEU A 12 -7.49 25.08 -11.41
CA LEU A 12 -8.49 24.09 -11.79
C LEU A 12 -9.91 24.66 -11.52
N PRO A 13 -10.32 25.72 -12.22
CA PRO A 13 -11.54 26.48 -11.93
C PRO A 13 -12.84 25.65 -12.03
N GLU A 14 -12.82 24.50 -12.72
CA GLU A 14 -13.95 23.58 -12.82
C GLU A 14 -14.02 22.53 -11.68
N TRP A 15 -13.02 22.48 -10.80
CA TRP A 15 -12.84 21.42 -9.79
C TRP A 15 -12.71 21.89 -8.31
N PRO A 16 -13.11 23.11 -7.90
CA PRO A 16 -12.81 23.60 -6.55
C PRO A 16 -13.39 22.72 -5.44
N ASP A 17 -14.58 22.13 -5.66
CA ASP A 17 -15.24 21.25 -4.67
C ASP A 17 -14.91 19.76 -4.83
N LYS A 18 -14.26 19.37 -5.93
CA LYS A 18 -13.92 17.97 -6.24
C LYS A 18 -12.53 17.59 -5.72
N LEU A 19 -11.63 18.57 -5.58
CA LEU A 19 -10.26 18.35 -5.17
C LEU A 19 -10.13 18.36 -3.65
N THR A 20 -10.15 17.17 -3.04
CA THR A 20 -9.91 17.00 -1.61
C THR A 20 -8.52 16.40 -1.35
N PRO A 21 -7.94 16.55 -0.14
CA PRO A 21 -6.70 15.89 0.22
C PRO A 21 -6.74 14.36 0.02
N HIS A 22 -7.92 13.74 0.17
CA HIS A 22 -8.11 12.32 -0.06
C HIS A 22 -8.01 11.94 -1.54
N VAL A 23 -8.62 12.74 -2.44
CA VAL A 23 -8.55 12.52 -3.90
C VAL A 23 -7.12 12.66 -4.42
N LEU A 24 -6.38 13.67 -3.93
CA LEU A 24 -4.96 13.86 -4.28
C LEU A 24 -4.09 12.70 -3.79
N ARG A 25 -4.31 12.22 -2.56
CA ARG A 25 -3.60 11.05 -2.03
C ARG A 25 -3.87 9.81 -2.87
N HIS A 26 -5.12 9.59 -3.29
CA HIS A 26 -5.48 8.46 -4.11
C HIS A 26 -4.85 8.55 -5.52
N PHE A 27 -4.92 9.72 -6.15
CA PHE A 27 -4.27 9.95 -7.44
C PHE A 27 -2.76 9.71 -7.37
N CYS A 28 -2.09 10.22 -6.34
CA CYS A 28 -0.65 10.00 -6.12
C CYS A 28 -0.31 8.52 -5.93
N ALA A 29 -1.07 7.79 -5.11
CA ALA A 29 -0.89 6.35 -4.90
C ALA A 29 -1.05 5.55 -6.21
N SER A 30 -2.10 5.83 -6.99
CA SER A 30 -2.35 5.17 -8.28
C SER A 30 -1.22 5.43 -9.29
N GLN A 31 -0.70 6.66 -9.36
CA GLN A 31 0.41 7.00 -10.24
C GLN A 31 1.72 6.29 -9.84
N LEU A 32 1.99 6.16 -8.53
CA LEU A 32 3.16 5.42 -8.04
C LEU A 32 3.06 3.93 -8.34
N TYR A 33 1.87 3.35 -8.19
CA TYR A 33 1.62 1.94 -8.50
C TYR A 33 1.72 1.66 -10.01
N LEU A 34 1.16 2.53 -10.86
CA LEU A 34 1.34 2.46 -12.31
C LEU A 34 2.81 2.59 -12.72
N GLY A 35 3.60 3.33 -11.95
CA GLY A 35 5.05 3.43 -12.08
C GLY A 35 5.83 2.19 -11.62
N GLY A 36 5.15 1.12 -11.18
CA GLY A 36 5.76 -0.15 -10.75
C GLY A 36 6.25 -0.16 -9.31
N MET A 37 5.85 0.82 -8.49
CA MET A 37 6.23 0.85 -7.08
C MET A 37 5.40 -0.17 -6.28
N ASP A 38 6.09 -0.94 -5.43
CA ASP A 38 5.45 -1.93 -4.57
C ASP A 38 4.48 -1.27 -3.57
N LEU A 39 3.40 -1.98 -3.25
CA LEU A 39 2.31 -1.48 -2.43
C LEU A 39 2.75 -1.16 -1.00
N ILE A 40 3.72 -1.93 -0.46
CA ILE A 40 4.33 -1.65 0.84
C ILE A 40 5.21 -0.41 0.78
N ALA A 41 5.94 -0.20 -0.31
CA ALA A 41 6.74 1.00 -0.52
C ALA A 41 5.87 2.27 -0.64
N ILE A 42 4.75 2.20 -1.37
CA ILE A 42 3.76 3.29 -1.48
C ILE A 42 3.14 3.61 -0.11
N GLN A 43 2.81 2.57 0.66
CA GLN A 43 2.27 2.71 2.01
C GLN A 43 3.23 3.47 2.93
N GLN A 44 4.52 3.14 2.88
CA GLN A 44 5.56 3.83 3.65
C GLN A 44 5.78 5.27 3.16
N ALA A 45 5.78 5.49 1.84
CA ALA A 45 5.98 6.81 1.25
C ALA A 45 4.87 7.82 1.59
N LEU A 46 3.61 7.36 1.75
CA LEU A 46 2.46 8.23 2.03
C LEU A 46 2.17 8.43 3.53
N GLY A 47 2.97 7.79 4.40
CA GLY A 47 3.09 8.13 5.82
C GLY A 47 1.95 7.75 6.76
N HIS A 48 0.79 7.22 6.32
CA HIS A 48 -0.34 6.92 7.23
C HIS A 48 -1.22 5.71 6.84
N VAL A 49 -1.23 4.71 7.74
CA VAL A 49 -2.35 3.90 8.31
C VAL A 49 -3.67 3.82 7.53
N TRP A 50 -3.71 3.18 6.36
CA TRP A 50 -4.96 2.50 5.98
C TRP A 50 -4.62 1.20 5.26
N VAL A 51 -4.38 0.16 6.06
CA VAL A 51 -4.51 -1.24 5.64
C VAL A 51 -5.98 -1.55 5.28
N ALA A 52 -6.94 -0.72 5.69
CA ALA A 52 -8.37 -1.02 5.58
C ALA A 52 -9.01 -0.88 4.17
N THR A 53 -8.40 -0.23 3.15
CA THR A 53 -8.98 -0.14 1.76
C THR A 53 -8.29 -1.16 0.91
N THR A 54 -7.03 -1.45 1.23
CA THR A 54 -6.26 -2.51 0.62
C THR A 54 -6.80 -3.89 1.03
N MET A 55 -7.33 -4.05 2.25
CA MET A 55 -7.98 -5.30 2.67
C MET A 55 -9.24 -5.65 1.88
N HIS A 56 -9.87 -4.71 1.16
CA HIS A 56 -11.01 -5.05 0.30
C HIS A 56 -10.60 -5.71 -1.03
N TYR A 57 -9.31 -5.63 -1.41
CA TYR A 57 -8.80 -6.17 -2.68
C TYR A 57 -8.01 -7.47 -2.55
N ILE A 58 -7.76 -7.94 -1.33
CA ILE A 58 -7.02 -9.19 -1.14
C ILE A 58 -8.01 -10.28 -0.76
N HIS A 59 -8.49 -11.03 -1.76
CA HIS A 59 -8.88 -12.41 -1.51
C HIS A 59 -7.61 -13.16 -1.12
N VAL A 60 -7.28 -13.16 0.17
CA VAL A 60 -6.21 -14.01 0.71
C VAL A 60 -6.68 -15.43 0.45
N HIS A 61 -6.01 -16.12 -0.47
CA HIS A 61 -6.26 -17.54 -0.71
C HIS A 61 -6.12 -18.25 0.64
N ARG A 62 -7.08 -19.10 1.01
CA ARG A 62 -7.20 -19.69 2.37
C ARG A 62 -5.89 -20.31 2.88
N THR A 63 -5.02 -20.73 1.96
CA THR A 63 -3.74 -21.40 2.20
C THR A 63 -2.58 -20.46 2.51
N HIS A 64 -2.69 -19.14 2.33
CA HIS A 64 -1.53 -18.23 2.43
C HIS A 64 -0.82 -18.28 3.79
N VAL A 65 -1.59 -18.42 4.88
CA VAL A 65 -1.02 -18.56 6.23
C VAL A 65 -0.37 -19.92 6.42
N GLU A 66 -0.97 -20.98 5.88
CA GLU A 66 -0.44 -22.34 5.93
C GLU A 66 0.87 -22.46 5.13
N ASP A 67 0.92 -21.87 3.93
CA ASP A 67 2.10 -21.83 3.07
C ASP A 67 3.26 -21.06 3.72
N ALA A 68 2.96 -19.92 4.36
CA ALA A 68 3.95 -19.13 5.09
C ALA A 68 4.49 -19.89 6.32
N TRP A 69 3.64 -20.64 7.02
CA TRP A 69 4.02 -21.49 8.15
C TRP A 69 4.95 -22.62 7.71
N ILE A 70 4.58 -23.37 6.66
CA ILE A 70 5.40 -24.47 6.12
C ILE A 70 6.76 -23.94 5.67
N ALA A 71 6.79 -22.83 4.93
CA ALA A 71 8.04 -22.23 4.49
C ALA A 71 8.90 -21.76 5.68
N GLY A 72 8.28 -21.27 6.75
CA GLY A 72 8.95 -20.96 8.02
C GLY A 72 9.59 -22.19 8.66
N GLN A 73 8.83 -23.28 8.75
CA GLN A 73 9.33 -24.55 9.31
C GLN A 73 10.47 -25.15 8.49
N GLN A 74 10.40 -25.12 7.16
CA GLN A 74 11.48 -25.60 6.29
C GLN A 74 12.78 -24.82 6.47
N ARG A 75 12.70 -23.48 6.58
CA ARG A 75 13.88 -22.64 6.86
C ARG A 75 14.49 -22.91 8.24
N ALA A 76 13.65 -23.21 9.23
CA ALA A 76 14.11 -23.58 10.56
C ALA A 76 14.79 -24.97 10.55
N ALA A 77 14.21 -25.94 9.84
CA ALA A 77 14.77 -27.27 9.66
C ALA A 77 16.13 -27.22 8.96
N GLN A 78 16.27 -26.47 7.87
CA GLN A 78 17.56 -26.28 7.17
C GLN A 78 18.64 -25.66 8.06
N ARG A 79 18.27 -24.72 8.95
CA ARG A 79 19.22 -24.15 9.91
C ARG A 79 19.67 -25.16 10.95
N LEU A 80 18.78 -26.05 11.37
CA LEU A 80 19.11 -27.10 12.34
C LEU A 80 19.96 -28.21 11.69
N GLU A 81 19.68 -28.60 10.45
CA GLU A 81 20.52 -29.53 9.69
C GLU A 81 21.94 -28.97 9.48
N GLY A 82 22.08 -27.69 9.12
CA GLY A 82 23.39 -27.05 8.98
C GLY A 82 24.16 -26.82 10.28
N LEU A 83 23.54 -27.04 11.44
CA LEU A 83 24.20 -27.00 12.77
C LEU A 83 24.56 -28.41 13.27
N LEU A 84 24.01 -29.46 12.65
CA LEU A 84 24.24 -30.86 13.00
C LEU A 84 25.21 -31.55 12.02
N SER A 85 25.58 -30.91 10.91
CA SER A 85 26.66 -31.27 9.99
C SER A 85 27.99 -30.66 10.40
#